data_AF-A0A7X4HJB9-F1
#
_entry.id   AF-A0A7X4HJB9-F1
#
_cell.length_a   1.000
_cell.length_b   1.000
_cell.length_c   1.000
_cell.angle_alpha   90.00
_cell.angle_beta   90.00
_cell.angle_gamma   90.00
#
_symmetry.space_group_name_H-M   'P 1'
#
loop_
_entity.id
_entity.type
_entity.pdbx_description
1 polymer ?
#
loop_
_entity_poly.entity_id
_entity_poly.type
_entity_poly.pdbx_seq_one_letter_code
_entity_poly.pdbx_strand_id
1 'polypeptide(L)'
;PARRLDAQRQALRRLGGPLLLSFANQGLSSGSNFLLGVYLARTMTLGQFGVYGACYALCMLYVGVGNALVLTQMNVTLPGCAPAARAPYAARMLCAVLLLGALMLLLAGA
;
A
#
# COMPACT_ATOMS: atom_id res chain seq x y z
N PRO A 1 18.16 -0.10 33.44
CA PRO A 1 16.70 0.17 33.43
C PRO A 1 16.33 1.54 32.84
N ALA A 2 16.78 2.66 33.44
CA ALA A 2 16.45 4.02 33.00
C ALA A 2 16.85 4.32 31.53
N ARG A 3 18.09 3.99 31.13
CA ARG A 3 18.56 4.14 29.73
C ARG A 3 17.70 3.43 28.66
N ARG A 4 17.03 2.32 29.00
CA ARG A 4 16.14 1.61 28.06
C ARG A 4 14.79 2.33 27.90
N LEU A 5 14.27 2.90 28.99
CA LEU A 5 13.02 3.67 28.98
C LEU A 5 13.17 4.97 28.18
N ASP A 6 14.31 5.65 28.31
CA ASP A 6 14.58 6.89 27.56
C ASP A 6 14.76 6.61 26.06
N ALA A 7 15.45 5.52 25.71
CA ALA A 7 15.60 5.07 24.33
C ALA A 7 14.25 4.67 23.69
N GLN A 8 13.37 3.98 24.44
CA GLN A 8 12.02 3.65 23.98
C GLN A 8 11.17 4.91 23.78
N ARG A 9 11.23 5.88 24.70
CA ARG A 9 10.51 7.16 24.57
C ARG A 9 11.00 7.96 23.36
N GLN A 10 12.31 7.99 23.10
CA GLN A 10 12.86 8.62 21.90
C GLN A 10 12.44 7.88 20.62
N ALA A 11 12.42 6.55 20.61
CA ALA A 11 11.94 5.77 19.47
C ALA A 11 10.46 6.05 19.18
N LEU A 12 9.60 6.07 20.21
CA LEU A 12 8.17 6.41 20.08
C LEU A 12 7.97 7.83 19.54
N ARG A 13 8.75 8.80 20.00
CA ARG A 13 8.71 10.18 19.48
C ARG A 13 9.10 10.28 18.01
N ARG A 14 10.03 9.44 17.55
CA ARG A 14 10.46 9.37 16.14
C ARG A 14 9.44 8.70 15.22
N LEU A 15 8.47 7.96 15.77
CA LEU A 15 7.38 7.35 14.98
C LEU A 15 6.27 8.34 14.61
N GLY A 16 6.16 9.49 15.29
CA GLY A 16 5.06 10.43 15.08
C GLY A 16 4.93 10.92 13.64
N GLY A 17 6.04 11.32 13.01
CA GLY A 17 6.05 11.77 11.61
C GLY A 17 5.63 10.68 10.61
N PRO A 18 6.29 9.50 10.62
CA PRO A 18 5.91 8.38 9.77
C PRO A 18 4.46 7.91 9.96
N LEU A 19 3.97 7.87 11.21
CA LEU A 19 2.58 7.49 11.50
C LEU A 19 1.59 8.51 10.94
N LEU A 20 1.85 9.82 11.14
CA LEU A 20 1.00 10.87 10.59
C LEU A 20 0.93 10.78 9.06
N LEU A 21 2.07 10.57 8.40
CA LEU A 21 2.12 10.38 6.96
C LEU A 21 1.31 9.14 6.52
N SER A 22 1.44 8.02 7.24
CA SER A 22 0.67 6.80 6.97
C SER A 22 -0.84 7.03 7.14
N PHE A 23 -1.26 7.70 8.20
CA PHE A 23 -2.67 8.04 8.42
C PHE A 23 -3.20 8.99 7.36
N ALA A 24 -2.43 10.01 6.98
CA ALA A 24 -2.82 10.93 5.91
C ALA A 24 -2.98 10.20 4.58
N ASN A 25 -2.03 9.33 4.23
CA ASN A 25 -2.09 8.51 3.01
C ASN A 25 -3.31 7.58 3.01
N GLN A 26 -3.54 6.86 4.12
CA GLN A 26 -4.68 5.94 4.22
C GLN A 26 -6.02 6.68 4.25
N GLY A 27 -6.09 7.81 4.95
CA GLY A 27 -7.28 8.66 5.01
C GLY A 27 -7.62 9.25 3.65
N LEU A 28 -6.63 9.77 2.91
CA LEU A 28 -6.82 10.27 1.56
C LEU A 28 -7.28 9.14 0.62
N SER A 29 -6.57 8.00 0.62
CA SER A 29 -6.90 6.88 -0.26
C SER A 29 -8.28 6.29 0.00
N SER A 30 -8.61 6.01 1.27
CA SER A 30 -9.92 5.46 1.64
C SER A 30 -11.05 6.47 1.50
N GLY A 31 -10.81 7.72 1.88
CA GLY A 31 -11.78 8.82 1.73
C GLY A 31 -12.12 9.09 0.28
N SER A 32 -11.13 9.15 -0.61
CA SER A 32 -11.35 9.30 -2.05
C SER A 32 -12.13 8.13 -2.64
N ASN A 33 -11.78 6.89 -2.28
CA ASN A 33 -12.52 5.71 -2.75
C ASN A 33 -13.97 5.69 -2.25
N PHE A 34 -14.20 6.09 -0.99
CA PHE A 34 -15.55 6.20 -0.43
C PHE A 34 -16.38 7.25 -1.17
N LEU A 35 -15.85 8.47 -1.32
CA LEU A 35 -16.54 9.55 -2.02
C LEU A 35 -16.82 9.19 -3.49
N LEU A 36 -15.85 8.57 -4.16
CA LEU A 36 -16.04 8.05 -5.52
C LEU A 36 -17.14 6.97 -5.56
N GLY A 37 -17.13 6.04 -4.61
CA GLY A 37 -18.16 5.01 -4.51
C GLY A 37 -19.56 5.60 -4.32
N VAL A 38 -19.71 6.59 -3.43
CA VAL A 38 -20.99 7.30 -3.22
C VAL A 38 -21.42 8.05 -4.49
N TYR A 39 -20.49 8.72 -5.15
CA TYR A 39 -20.76 9.43 -6.40
C TYR A 39 -21.24 8.47 -7.51
N LEU A 40 -20.55 7.35 -7.71
CA LEU A 40 -20.90 6.34 -8.71
C LEU A 40 -22.23 5.67 -8.39
N ALA A 41 -22.48 5.33 -7.12
CA ALA A 41 -23.75 4.76 -6.69
C ALA A 41 -24.95 5.69 -6.96
N ARG A 42 -24.73 7.00 -6.91
CA ARG A 42 -25.78 8.00 -7.20
C ARG A 42 -25.99 8.25 -8.70
N THR A 43 -24.94 8.08 -9.52
CA THR A 43 -24.96 8.48 -10.93
C THR A 43 -25.18 7.33 -11.89
N MET A 44 -24.82 6.11 -11.50
CA MET A 44 -24.96 4.91 -12.33
C MET A 44 -26.27 4.16 -12.03
N THR A 45 -26.73 3.39 -13.02
CA THR A 45 -27.74 2.37 -12.77
C THR A 45 -27.18 1.24 -11.91
N LEU A 46 -28.05 0.48 -11.22
CA LEU A 46 -27.63 -0.64 -10.37
C LEU A 46 -26.77 -1.67 -11.11
N GLY A 47 -27.10 -1.97 -12.38
CA GLY A 47 -26.34 -2.91 -13.20
C GLY A 47 -24.92 -2.40 -13.50
N GLN A 48 -24.80 -1.13 -13.88
CA GLN A 48 -23.51 -0.47 -14.15
C GLN A 48 -22.63 -0.39 -12.90
N PHE A 49 -23.25 -0.06 -11.75
CA PHE A 49 -22.55 -0.03 -10.47
C PHE A 49 -22.07 -1.44 -10.05
N GLY A 50 -22.87 -2.49 -10.32
CA GLY A 50 -22.47 -3.88 -10.11
C GLY A 50 -21.25 -4.29 -10.94
N VAL A 51 -21.23 -3.94 -12.23
CA VAL A 51 -20.08 -4.19 -13.11
C VAL A 51 -18.84 -3.45 -12.61
N TYR A 52 -18.98 -2.17 -12.23
CA TYR A 52 -17.89 -1.41 -11.61
C TYR A 52 -17.35 -2.11 -10.35
N GLY A 53 -18.23 -2.56 -9.46
CA GLY A 53 -17.85 -3.25 -8.23
C GLY A 53 -17.09 -4.55 -8.50
N ALA A 54 -17.51 -5.33 -9.49
CA ALA A 54 -16.81 -6.55 -9.90
C ALA A 54 -15.40 -6.25 -10.44
N CYS A 55 -15.27 -5.27 -11.34
CA CYS A 55 -13.97 -4.84 -11.86
C CYS A 55 -13.05 -4.31 -10.74
N TYR A 56 -13.59 -3.49 -9.83
CA TYR A 56 -12.84 -2.99 -8.69
C TYR A 56 -12.38 -4.11 -7.76
N ALA A 57 -13.21 -5.12 -7.51
CA ALA A 57 -12.83 -6.28 -6.71
C ALA A 57 -11.68 -7.09 -7.35
N LEU A 58 -11.69 -7.25 -8.67
CA LEU A 58 -10.58 -7.90 -9.40
C LEU A 58 -9.28 -7.10 -9.28
N CYS A 59 -9.36 -5.77 -9.41
CA CYS A 59 -8.22 -4.88 -9.17
C CYS A 59 -7.69 -5.02 -7.74
N MET A 60 -8.57 -5.07 -6.74
CA MET A 60 -8.19 -5.25 -5.34
C MET A 60 -7.57 -6.62 -5.07
N LEU A 61 -8.05 -7.68 -5.72
CA LEU A 61 -7.43 -9.01 -5.65
C LEU A 61 -5.99 -8.97 -6.18
N TYR A 62 -5.79 -8.34 -7.35
CA TYR A 62 -4.47 -8.17 -7.96
C TYR A 62 -3.50 -7.42 -7.04
N VAL A 63 -3.94 -6.28 -6.49
CA VAL A 63 -3.17 -5.50 -5.52
C VAL A 63 -2.87 -6.33 -4.25
N GLY A 64 -3.83 -7.12 -3.79
CA GLY A 64 -3.66 -8.03 -2.65
C GLY A 64 -2.55 -9.05 -2.86
N VAL A 65 -2.46 -9.64 -4.06
CA VAL A 65 -1.37 -10.56 -4.43
C VAL A 65 -0.03 -9.84 -4.42
N GLY A 66 0.07 -8.65 -5.01
CA GLY A 66 1.29 -7.84 -4.99
C GLY A 66 1.74 -7.48 -3.57
N ASN A 67 0.80 -7.12 -2.69
CA ASN A 67 1.09 -6.84 -1.29
C ASN A 67 1.63 -8.06 -0.54
N ALA A 68 1.07 -9.25 -0.78
CA ALA A 68 1.50 -10.48 -0.14
C ALA A 68 2.90 -10.92 -0.62
N LEU A 69 3.13 -10.88 -1.93
CA LEU A 69 4.37 -11.38 -2.54
C LEU A 69 5.55 -10.41 -2.41
N VAL A 70 5.30 -9.10 -2.43
CA VAL A 70 6.37 -8.09 -2.50
C VAL A 70 6.46 -7.27 -1.22
N LEU A 71 5.39 -6.54 -0.86
CA LEU A 71 5.45 -5.57 0.24
C LEU A 71 5.59 -6.25 1.61
N THR A 72 4.90 -7.38 1.81
CA THR A 72 5.01 -8.15 3.06
C THR A 72 6.43 -8.70 3.22
N GLN A 73 7.02 -9.24 2.15
CA GLN A 73 8.41 -9.71 2.16
C GLN A 73 9.40 -8.58 2.44
N MET A 74 9.13 -7.37 1.94
CA MET A 74 9.94 -6.19 2.27
C MET A 74 9.91 -5.89 3.76
N ASN A 75 8.72 -5.89 4.39
CA ASN A 75 8.58 -5.58 5.81
C ASN A 75 9.26 -6.62 6.73
N VAL A 76 9.22 -7.90 6.36
CA VAL A 76 9.80 -8.99 7.16
C VAL A 76 11.30 -9.14 6.93
N THR A 77 11.76 -9.03 5.68
CA THR A 77 13.15 -9.36 5.30
C THR A 77 14.10 -8.18 5.45
N LEU A 78 13.66 -6.95 5.12
CA LEU A 78 14.52 -5.76 5.10
C LEU A 78 15.20 -5.47 6.45
N PRO A 79 14.55 -5.62 7.62
CA PRO A 79 15.20 -5.42 8.92
C PRO A 79 16.37 -6.38 9.17
N GLY A 80 16.30 -7.61 8.64
CA GLY A 80 17.32 -8.64 8.76
C GLY A 80 18.48 -8.51 7.77
N CYS A 81 18.34 -7.70 6.72
CA CYS A 81 19.40 -7.48 5.74
C CYS A 81 20.59 -6.69 6.34
N ALA A 82 21.81 -7.13 6.02
CA ALA A 82 23.03 -6.40 6.31
C ALA A 82 22.94 -4.97 5.71
N PRO A 83 23.49 -3.93 6.37
CA PRO A 83 23.34 -2.54 5.94
C PRO A 83 23.70 -2.30 4.46
N ALA A 84 24.78 -2.92 3.97
CA ALA A 84 25.22 -2.82 2.58
C ALA A 84 24.25 -3.47 1.56
N ALA A 85 23.43 -4.43 1.99
CA ALA A 85 22.48 -5.15 1.14
C ALA A 85 21.07 -4.52 1.13
N ARG A 86 20.78 -3.56 2.02
CA ARG A 86 19.44 -2.97 2.15
C ARG A 86 19.01 -2.16 0.93
N ALA A 87 19.88 -1.27 0.45
CA ALA A 87 19.59 -0.43 -0.72
C ALA A 87 19.36 -1.26 -2.00
N PRO A 88 20.23 -2.21 -2.39
CA PRO A 88 19.97 -3.03 -3.58
C PRO A 88 18.73 -3.92 -3.44
N TYR A 89 18.43 -4.41 -2.23
CA TYR A 89 17.19 -5.15 -1.97
C TYR A 89 15.94 -4.26 -2.15
N ALA A 90 15.93 -3.06 -1.56
CA ALA A 90 14.84 -2.12 -1.69
C ALA A 90 14.62 -1.70 -3.16
N ALA A 91 15.69 -1.50 -3.93
CA ALA A 91 15.60 -1.20 -5.36
C ALA A 91 14.93 -2.34 -6.16
N ARG A 92 15.26 -3.60 -5.86
CA ARG A 92 14.62 -4.77 -6.49
C ARG A 92 13.15 -4.87 -6.13
N MET A 93 12.79 -4.64 -4.87
CA MET A 93 11.38 -4.60 -4.44
C MET A 93 10.62 -3.47 -5.14
N LEU A 94 11.21 -2.28 -5.27
CA LEU A 94 10.63 -1.18 -6.03
C LEU A 94 10.41 -1.56 -7.50
N CYS A 95 11.40 -2.18 -8.14
CA CYS A 95 11.25 -2.66 -9.52
C CYS A 95 10.12 -3.69 -9.63
N ALA A 96 9.98 -4.61 -8.68
CA ALA A 96 8.89 -5.58 -8.65
C ALA A 96 7.51 -4.90 -8.53
N VAL A 97 7.38 -3.88 -7.66
CA VAL A 97 6.14 -3.09 -7.53
C VAL A 97 5.83 -2.35 -8.84
N LEU A 98 6.83 -1.73 -9.48
CA LEU A 98 6.65 -1.01 -10.74
C LEU A 98 6.25 -1.94 -11.89
N LEU A 99 6.87 -3.13 -11.98
CA LEU A 99 6.51 -4.14 -12.97
C LEU A 99 5.09 -4.67 -12.75
N LEU A 100 4.70 -4.89 -11.49
CA LEU A 100 3.34 -5.29 -11.13
C LEU A 100 2.33 -4.18 -11.49
N GLY A 101 2.67 -2.91 -11.27
CA GLY A 101 1.85 -1.78 -11.72
C GLY A 101 1.74 -1.71 -13.25
N ALA A 102 2.85 -1.86 -13.96
CA ALA A 102 2.88 -1.85 -15.43
C ALA A 102 2.05 -3.01 -16.03
N LEU A 103 2.16 -4.21 -15.45
CA LEU A 103 1.36 -5.36 -15.87
C LEU A 103 -0.14 -5.11 -15.66
N MET A 104 -0.54 -4.47 -14.56
CA MET A 104 -1.95 -4.12 -14.34
C MET A 104 -2.47 -3.15 -15.41
N LEU A 105 -1.68 -2.13 -15.75
CA LEU A 105 -2.04 -1.16 -16.79
C LEU A 105 -2.14 -1.82 -18.17
N LEU A 106 -1.23 -2.74 -18.49
CA LEU A 106 -1.29 -3.53 -19.71
C LEU A 106 -2.54 -4.42 -19.77
N LEU A 107 -2.87 -5.09 -18.67
CA LEU A 107 -4.08 -5.93 -18.58
C LEU A 107 -5.37 -5.12 -18.61
N ALA A 108 -5.35 -3.87 -18.14
CA ALA A 108 -6.52 -2.98 -18.16
C ALA A 108 -6.69 -2.24 -19.51
N GLY A 109 -5.60 -2.07 -20.27
CA GLY A 109 -5.60 -1.39 -21.57
C GLY A 109 -5.69 -2.33 -22.78
N ALA A 110 -5.58 -3.65 -22.59
CA ALA A 110 -5.77 -4.69 -23.59
C ALA A 110 -7.22 -5.20 -23.60
#